data_AF-A0A3M2A960-F1
#
_entry.id   AF-A0A3M2A960-F1
#
_cell.length_a   1.000
_cell.length_b   1.000
_cell.length_c   1.000
_cell.angle_alpha   90.00
_cell.angle_beta   90.00
_cell.angle_gamma   90.00
#
_symmetry.space_group_name_H-M   'P 1'
#
loop_
_entity.id
_entity.type
_entity.pdbx_description
1 polymer ?
#
loop_
_entity_poly.entity_id
_entity_poly.type
_entity_poly.pdbx_seq_one_letter_code
_entity_poly.pdbx_strand_id
1 'polypeptide(L)'
;MVPLRRCALACAVAISACGGDDGASSGTGTSSATASGSAGSSGTSRGTGSQTAGTGTASGTSTTAGTSTTTTSSDTGTGTGPGTSGTTGGGASPECMGNQDCKIHEDCCTCEVVPADETPADCESECTQTACAAIDYKGEAACIDGICRFPETTCDPSGVVCGAPTPSCPSDALPEVQGQCWSFKCVPISACDWVPDCSYCNPASEVCVIEQTEFGPRHDCEPIPWECGDGPADCACAGKLCEAPFDTCSEGQPGTLQCDCPNCG
;
A
#
# COMPACT_ATOMS: atom_id res chain seq x y z
N MET A 1 24.55 -12.70 9.65
CA MET A 1 23.58 -13.04 8.58
C MET A 1 24.06 -12.35 7.33
N VAL A 2 24.19 -13.10 6.23
CA VAL A 2 24.86 -12.67 4.98
C VAL A 2 23.77 -12.31 3.98
N PRO A 3 23.80 -11.14 3.31
CA PRO A 3 22.79 -10.80 2.32
C PRO A 3 22.93 -11.72 1.11
N LEU A 4 21.85 -12.45 0.81
CA LEU A 4 21.68 -13.24 -0.40
C LEU A 4 21.66 -12.29 -1.59
N ARG A 5 22.82 -12.19 -2.25
CA ARG A 5 22.97 -11.58 -3.56
C ARG A 5 21.95 -12.19 -4.52
N ARG A 6 21.05 -11.36 -5.06
CA ARG A 6 20.26 -11.65 -6.25
C ARG A 6 21.23 -11.96 -7.41
N CYS A 7 21.52 -13.25 -7.62
CA CYS A 7 22.14 -13.71 -8.85
C CYS A 7 21.14 -13.49 -9.98
N ALA A 8 21.38 -12.48 -10.79
CA ALA A 8 20.75 -12.31 -12.09
C ALA A 8 20.99 -13.59 -12.92
N LEU A 9 20.00 -14.46 -12.96
CA LEU A 9 19.98 -15.61 -13.86
C LEU A 9 19.65 -15.06 -15.25
N ALA A 10 20.69 -14.82 -16.04
CA ALA A 10 20.57 -14.52 -17.46
C ALA A 10 19.94 -15.75 -18.16
N CYS A 11 18.61 -15.69 -18.35
CA CYS A 11 17.89 -16.65 -19.16
C CYS A 11 18.16 -16.31 -20.63
N ALA A 12 19.15 -17.01 -21.22
CA ALA A 12 19.39 -16.98 -22.65
C ALA A 12 18.21 -17.63 -23.38
N VAL A 13 17.26 -16.82 -23.84
CA VAL A 13 16.18 -17.26 -24.73
C VAL A 13 16.79 -17.55 -26.10
N ALA A 14 16.97 -18.84 -26.39
CA ALA A 14 17.27 -19.31 -27.73
C ALA A 14 16.02 -19.12 -28.61
N ILE A 15 16.07 -18.15 -29.52
CA ILE A 15 15.05 -17.91 -30.53
C ILE A 15 15.17 -19.03 -31.59
N SER A 16 14.40 -20.11 -31.42
CA SER A 16 14.21 -21.11 -32.47
C SER A 16 13.19 -20.57 -33.47
N ALA A 17 13.69 -20.04 -34.59
CA ALA A 17 12.89 -19.70 -35.75
C ALA A 17 12.19 -20.95 -36.32
N CYS A 18 10.86 -20.99 -36.25
CA CYS A 18 10.05 -21.81 -37.14
C CYS A 18 9.42 -20.90 -38.20
N GLY A 19 9.87 -21.06 -39.45
CA GLY A 19 9.14 -20.62 -40.63
C GLY A 19 7.95 -21.55 -40.91
N GLY A 20 6.94 -21.02 -41.60
CA GLY A 20 5.77 -21.79 -42.02
C GLY A 20 4.63 -20.89 -42.47
N ASP A 21 4.69 -20.50 -43.73
CA ASP A 21 3.74 -19.72 -44.50
C ASP A 21 2.31 -20.31 -44.63
N ASP A 22 1.41 -19.43 -45.06
CA ASP A 22 0.20 -19.61 -45.87
C ASP A 22 -1.08 -20.19 -45.25
N GLY A 23 -2.07 -19.30 -45.08
CA GLY A 23 -3.45 -19.64 -44.77
C GLY A 23 -4.43 -18.50 -45.03
N ALA A 24 -4.56 -18.07 -46.28
CA ALA A 24 -5.61 -17.17 -46.72
C ALA A 24 -7.00 -17.78 -46.47
N SER A 25 -7.91 -17.01 -45.85
CA SER A 25 -9.34 -17.27 -45.97
C SER A 25 -10.12 -15.97 -45.98
N SER A 26 -10.62 -15.64 -47.17
CA SER A 26 -11.45 -14.49 -47.49
C SER A 26 -12.86 -14.69 -46.93
N GLY A 27 -13.20 -13.94 -45.88
CA GLY A 27 -14.56 -13.85 -45.36
C GLY A 27 -15.25 -12.56 -45.80
N THR A 28 -15.92 -12.61 -46.96
CA THR A 28 -16.81 -11.55 -47.45
C THR A 28 -18.10 -11.57 -46.64
N GLY A 29 -18.37 -10.51 -45.86
CA GLY A 29 -19.61 -10.34 -45.09
C GLY A 29 -20.19 -8.94 -45.31
N THR A 30 -21.27 -8.90 -46.10
CA THR A 30 -21.95 -7.71 -46.62
C THR A 30 -22.71 -6.90 -45.56
N SER A 31 -22.67 -5.58 -45.79
CA SER A 31 -23.41 -4.43 -45.26
C SER A 31 -24.81 -4.64 -44.66
N SER A 32 -25.17 -3.84 -43.63
CA SER A 32 -26.08 -2.66 -43.72
C SER A 32 -26.80 -2.33 -42.40
N ALA A 33 -26.66 -1.07 -41.91
CA ALA A 33 -27.68 -0.22 -41.24
C ALA A 33 -26.95 0.95 -40.53
N THR A 34 -26.84 2.16 -41.10
CA THR A 34 -27.79 3.30 -41.03
C THR A 34 -28.45 3.54 -39.67
N ALA A 35 -27.97 4.55 -38.94
CA ALA A 35 -28.81 5.47 -38.16
C ALA A 35 -28.04 6.76 -37.84
N SER A 36 -28.71 7.88 -38.06
CA SER A 36 -28.24 9.27 -37.96
C SER A 36 -28.61 9.92 -36.63
N GLY A 37 -27.91 11.00 -36.26
CA GLY A 37 -28.33 12.03 -35.28
C GLY A 37 -27.85 11.76 -33.84
N SER A 38 -27.42 12.72 -33.02
CA SER A 38 -27.67 14.18 -32.95
C SER A 38 -26.50 14.83 -32.19
N ALA A 39 -25.91 15.94 -32.64
CA ALA A 39 -26.27 17.32 -32.31
C ALA A 39 -26.52 17.63 -30.82
N GLY A 40 -25.52 18.27 -30.18
CA GLY A 40 -25.71 19.44 -29.30
C GLY A 40 -25.98 19.20 -27.82
N SER A 41 -25.12 19.75 -26.95
CA SER A 41 -25.51 20.81 -26.00
C SER A 41 -24.30 21.37 -25.25
N SER A 42 -24.02 22.63 -25.53
CA SER A 42 -23.16 23.51 -24.73
C SER A 42 -23.91 23.86 -23.44
N GLY A 43 -23.36 23.46 -22.29
CA GLY A 43 -23.89 23.81 -20.96
C GLY A 43 -22.88 24.61 -20.17
N THR A 44 -22.93 25.93 -20.27
CA THR A 44 -22.31 26.87 -19.33
C THR A 44 -23.13 26.94 -18.05
N SER A 45 -22.55 26.56 -16.92
CA SER A 45 -23.11 26.80 -15.59
C SER A 45 -22.16 27.69 -14.78
N ARG A 46 -22.45 28.98 -14.76
CA ARG A 46 -21.93 29.95 -13.78
C ARG A 46 -22.56 29.64 -12.42
N GLY A 47 -21.74 29.30 -11.44
CA GLY A 47 -22.11 29.23 -10.02
C GLY A 47 -21.46 30.38 -9.26
N THR A 48 -22.29 31.34 -8.85
CA THR A 48 -21.92 32.54 -8.10
C THR A 48 -22.09 32.29 -6.60
N GLY A 49 -21.01 32.49 -5.82
CA GLY A 49 -21.04 33.00 -4.44
C GLY A 49 -21.55 32.10 -3.30
N SER A 50 -20.72 31.93 -2.27
CA SER A 50 -21.02 32.52 -0.94
C SER A 50 -19.77 32.41 -0.05
N GLN A 51 -19.19 33.56 0.28
CA GLN A 51 -18.20 33.69 1.34
C GLN A 51 -18.95 33.70 2.68
N THR A 52 -18.64 32.76 3.57
CA THR A 52 -19.01 32.88 4.98
C THR A 52 -17.73 33.16 5.76
N ALA A 53 -17.52 34.44 6.06
CA ALA A 53 -16.56 34.88 7.04
C ALA A 53 -17.09 34.52 8.44
N GLY A 54 -16.36 33.66 9.15
CA GLY A 54 -16.58 33.36 10.56
C GLY A 54 -15.43 33.92 11.39
N THR A 55 -15.55 35.17 11.81
CA THR A 55 -14.72 35.76 12.88
C THR A 55 -15.29 35.35 14.23
N GLY A 56 -14.53 34.57 15.01
CA GLY A 56 -14.85 34.21 16.40
C GLY A 56 -13.64 34.45 17.29
N THR A 57 -13.64 35.59 17.96
CA THR A 57 -12.61 36.10 18.88
C THR A 57 -12.86 35.62 20.32
N ALA A 58 -11.77 35.58 21.10
CA ALA A 58 -11.68 35.83 22.56
C ALA A 58 -11.73 34.64 23.55
N SER A 59 -10.54 34.43 24.14
CA SER A 59 -10.20 34.56 25.56
C SER A 59 -10.91 33.71 26.61
N GLY A 60 -10.09 32.95 27.35
CA GLY A 60 -10.47 32.35 28.64
C GLY A 60 -9.26 31.83 29.42
N THR A 61 -8.57 32.75 30.09
CA THR A 61 -7.56 32.51 31.14
C THR A 61 -8.14 31.74 32.33
N SER A 62 -7.38 30.82 32.96
CA SER A 62 -7.04 30.82 34.40
C SER A 62 -6.71 29.43 34.98
N THR A 63 -5.47 29.31 35.46
CA THR A 63 -4.98 28.64 36.67
C THR A 63 -5.99 27.89 37.57
N THR A 64 -5.62 26.68 38.01
CA THR A 64 -5.71 26.28 39.42
C THR A 64 -4.67 25.19 39.73
N ALA A 65 -3.77 25.51 40.66
CA ALA A 65 -2.95 24.54 41.39
C ALA A 65 -3.81 23.86 42.47
N GLY A 66 -3.68 22.53 42.61
CA GLY A 66 -4.45 21.73 43.57
C GLY A 66 -3.58 20.70 44.27
N THR A 67 -3.24 21.04 45.51
CA THR A 67 -2.50 20.32 46.55
C THR A 67 -3.00 18.89 46.87
N SER A 68 -2.05 18.06 47.27
CA SER A 68 -2.09 16.81 48.05
C SER A 68 -3.37 16.48 48.82
N THR A 69 -3.77 15.20 48.74
CA THR A 69 -4.39 14.48 49.85
C THR A 69 -3.99 13.01 49.85
N THR A 70 -3.28 12.65 50.91
CA THR A 70 -3.05 11.30 51.42
C THR A 70 -4.37 10.71 51.91
N THR A 71 -4.76 9.54 51.40
CA THR A 71 -5.65 8.62 52.12
C THR A 71 -5.20 7.19 51.88
N THR A 72 -4.55 6.65 52.89
CA THR A 72 -4.42 5.23 53.21
C THR A 72 -5.81 4.61 53.38
N SER A 73 -6.10 3.58 52.60
CA SER A 73 -7.08 2.55 52.97
C SER A 73 -6.52 1.19 52.58
N SER A 74 -6.26 0.41 53.61
CA SER A 74 -5.86 -0.99 53.57
C SER A 74 -7.04 -1.85 53.13
N ASP A 75 -6.89 -2.62 52.06
CA ASP A 75 -7.69 -3.81 51.83
C ASP A 75 -6.76 -4.98 51.46
N THR A 76 -6.58 -5.87 52.44
CA THR A 76 -5.98 -7.18 52.32
C THR A 76 -6.95 -8.10 51.56
N GLY A 77 -6.83 -8.12 50.23
CA GLY A 77 -7.44 -9.12 49.36
C GLY A 77 -6.40 -10.10 48.87
N THR A 78 -6.25 -11.23 49.57
CA THR A 78 -5.39 -12.35 49.19
C THR A 78 -6.01 -13.11 48.02
N GLY A 79 -5.74 -12.66 46.79
CA GLY A 79 -6.08 -13.36 45.55
C GLY A 79 -4.81 -13.77 44.83
N THR A 80 -4.31 -14.98 45.08
CA THR A 80 -3.32 -15.66 44.25
C THR A 80 -3.97 -16.03 42.91
N GLY A 81 -4.04 -15.08 41.99
CA GLY A 81 -4.21 -15.35 40.57
C GLY A 81 -2.85 -15.67 39.95
N PRO A 82 -2.75 -16.57 38.96
CA PRO A 82 -1.51 -16.78 38.22
C PRO A 82 -1.11 -15.46 37.57
N GLY A 83 0.04 -14.93 37.97
CA GLY A 83 0.59 -13.70 37.42
C GLY A 83 0.81 -13.87 35.93
N THR A 84 0.09 -13.09 35.13
CA THR A 84 0.39 -12.88 33.72
C THR A 84 1.82 -12.34 33.68
N SER A 85 2.72 -13.13 33.11
CA SER A 85 4.13 -12.75 32.95
C SER A 85 4.18 -11.48 32.12
N GLY A 86 4.53 -10.36 32.75
CA GLY A 86 4.90 -9.15 32.04
C GLY A 86 6.14 -9.46 31.21
N THR A 87 5.97 -9.56 29.90
CA THR A 87 7.06 -9.69 28.93
C THR A 87 7.84 -8.39 28.92
N THR A 88 8.93 -8.35 29.68
CA THR A 88 9.94 -7.30 29.62
C THR A 88 10.60 -7.31 28.24
N GLY A 89 10.22 -6.37 27.37
CA GLY A 89 11.06 -5.78 26.32
C GLY A 89 11.89 -6.74 25.47
N GLY A 90 11.32 -7.86 25.03
CA GLY A 90 11.88 -8.62 23.92
C GLY A 90 11.52 -7.86 22.64
N GLY A 91 12.52 -7.48 21.85
CA GLY A 91 12.27 -6.88 20.54
C GLY A 91 11.24 -7.73 19.78
N ALA A 92 10.29 -7.08 19.12
CA ALA A 92 9.24 -7.76 18.39
C ALA A 92 9.88 -8.81 17.48
N SER A 93 9.55 -10.08 17.71
CA SER A 93 9.92 -11.14 16.77
C SER A 93 9.25 -10.85 15.43
N PRO A 94 9.88 -11.22 14.31
CA PRO A 94 9.19 -11.16 13.01
C PRO A 94 7.89 -11.96 13.09
N GLU A 95 6.85 -11.46 12.43
CA GLU A 95 5.54 -12.10 12.31
C GLU A 95 5.63 -13.46 11.60
N CYS A 96 6.59 -13.58 10.67
CA CYS A 96 6.77 -14.78 9.85
C CYS A 96 8.25 -15.12 9.62
N MET A 97 8.53 -16.39 9.35
CA MET A 97 9.86 -16.88 8.93
C MET A 97 9.86 -17.40 7.49
N GLY A 98 8.70 -17.71 6.93
CA GLY A 98 8.49 -18.04 5.52
C GLY A 98 7.02 -17.92 5.11
N ASN A 99 6.75 -18.03 3.81
CA ASN A 99 5.41 -17.79 3.25
C ASN A 99 4.31 -18.66 3.87
N GLN A 100 4.65 -19.87 4.34
CA GLN A 100 3.70 -20.76 5.02
C GLN A 100 3.20 -20.23 6.37
N ASP A 101 3.87 -19.23 6.94
CA ASP A 101 3.49 -18.58 8.19
C ASP A 101 2.53 -17.41 7.93
N CYS A 102 2.14 -17.17 6.68
CA CYS A 102 1.20 -16.13 6.28
C CYS A 102 -0.02 -16.75 5.58
N LYS A 103 -1.18 -16.13 5.75
CA LYS A 103 -2.41 -16.49 5.04
C LYS A 103 -3.13 -15.24 4.59
N ILE A 104 -3.90 -15.38 3.51
CA ILE A 104 -4.84 -14.34 3.09
C ILE A 104 -6.09 -14.50 3.96
N HIS A 105 -6.45 -13.44 4.67
CA HIS A 105 -7.76 -13.30 5.28
C HIS A 105 -8.70 -12.66 4.26
N GLU A 106 -9.75 -13.38 3.92
CA GLU A 106 -10.78 -12.90 3.02
C GLU A 106 -12.16 -13.01 3.67
N ASP A 107 -12.75 -11.87 3.98
CA ASP A 107 -14.14 -11.79 4.40
C ASP A 107 -14.89 -10.72 3.60
N CYS A 108 -16.05 -10.29 4.08
CA CYS A 108 -16.86 -9.28 3.42
C CYS A 108 -16.34 -7.84 3.58
N CYS A 109 -15.45 -7.62 4.54
CA CYS A 109 -14.97 -6.32 4.97
C CYS A 109 -13.53 -6.07 4.51
N THR A 110 -12.65 -7.07 4.57
CA THR A 110 -11.22 -6.91 4.30
C THR A 110 -10.67 -8.00 3.39
N CYS A 111 -9.66 -7.62 2.62
CA CYS A 111 -8.79 -8.50 1.86
C CYS A 111 -7.36 -8.18 2.28
N GLU A 112 -6.84 -8.92 3.25
CA GLU A 112 -5.56 -8.63 3.88
C GLU A 112 -4.73 -9.89 4.09
N VAL A 113 -3.43 -9.71 4.34
CA VAL A 113 -2.54 -10.82 4.69
C VAL A 113 -2.26 -10.73 6.17
N VAL A 114 -2.40 -11.87 6.86
CA VAL A 114 -2.18 -11.98 8.30
C VAL A 114 -1.29 -13.18 8.61
N PRO A 115 -0.65 -13.20 9.79
CA PRO A 115 0.02 -14.39 10.30
C PRO A 115 -0.91 -15.61 10.33
N ALA A 116 -0.38 -16.80 10.07
CA ALA A 116 -1.16 -18.02 9.94
C ALA A 116 -1.90 -18.39 11.24
N ASP A 117 -1.33 -18.06 12.40
CA ASP A 117 -1.89 -18.29 13.73
C ASP A 117 -2.78 -17.15 14.24
N GLU A 118 -2.78 -15.99 13.57
CA GLU A 118 -3.66 -14.87 13.90
C GLU A 118 -5.11 -15.18 13.50
N THR A 119 -6.06 -14.77 14.33
CA THR A 119 -7.50 -14.83 14.03
C THR A 119 -8.01 -13.41 13.88
N PRO A 120 -8.23 -12.93 12.64
CA PRO A 120 -8.76 -11.60 12.39
C PRO A 120 -10.15 -11.41 13.00
N ALA A 121 -10.54 -10.15 13.20
CA ALA A 121 -11.87 -9.83 13.71
C ALA A 121 -12.96 -10.29 12.73
N ASP A 122 -14.06 -10.83 13.25
CA ASP A 122 -15.20 -11.23 12.42
C ASP A 122 -15.85 -10.00 11.78
N CYS A 123 -16.05 -10.06 10.46
CA CYS A 123 -16.83 -9.06 9.73
C CYS A 123 -18.34 -9.24 10.02
N GLU A 124 -18.99 -8.23 10.60
CA GLU A 124 -20.45 -8.26 10.90
C GLU A 124 -21.34 -8.15 9.65
N SER A 125 -20.76 -7.86 8.48
CA SER A 125 -21.50 -7.70 7.23
C SER A 125 -21.59 -9.00 6.45
N GLU A 126 -22.78 -9.33 5.98
CA GLU A 126 -22.97 -10.42 5.00
C GLU A 126 -22.84 -9.87 3.58
N CYS A 127 -22.03 -10.53 2.75
CA CYS A 127 -21.78 -10.19 1.36
C CYS A 127 -22.01 -11.40 0.45
N THR A 128 -22.31 -11.16 -0.82
CA THR A 128 -22.43 -12.23 -1.82
C THR A 128 -21.05 -12.71 -2.32
N GLN A 129 -19.99 -11.93 -2.09
CA GLN A 129 -18.61 -12.21 -2.50
C GLN A 129 -17.64 -11.57 -1.51
N THR A 130 -16.53 -12.24 -1.19
CA THR A 130 -15.47 -11.68 -0.32
C THR A 130 -14.83 -10.44 -0.96
N ALA A 131 -14.18 -9.61 -0.15
CA ALA A 131 -13.45 -8.43 -0.62
C ALA A 131 -12.37 -8.83 -1.64
N CYS A 132 -11.60 -9.90 -1.39
CA CYS A 132 -10.61 -10.41 -2.35
C CYS A 132 -11.26 -10.87 -3.66
N ALA A 133 -12.41 -11.55 -3.59
CA ALA A 133 -13.14 -11.96 -4.79
C ALA A 133 -13.70 -10.75 -5.57
N ALA A 134 -14.07 -9.66 -4.89
CA ALA A 134 -14.59 -8.45 -5.53
C ALA A 134 -13.57 -7.74 -6.43
N ILE A 135 -12.29 -7.84 -6.08
CA ILE A 135 -11.18 -7.29 -6.87
C ILE A 135 -10.50 -8.35 -7.76
N ASP A 136 -11.05 -9.56 -7.83
CA ASP A 136 -10.47 -10.72 -8.53
C ASP A 136 -9.02 -11.02 -8.13
N TYR A 137 -8.67 -10.79 -6.85
CA TYR A 137 -7.34 -11.11 -6.34
C TYR A 137 -7.20 -12.63 -6.20
N LYS A 138 -6.13 -13.18 -6.79
CA LYS A 138 -5.79 -14.62 -6.79
C LYS A 138 -4.33 -14.88 -6.40
N GLY A 139 -3.67 -13.89 -5.81
CA GLY A 139 -2.28 -14.04 -5.36
C GLY A 139 -2.18 -14.92 -4.12
N GLU A 140 -0.95 -15.12 -3.67
CA GLU A 140 -0.63 -15.86 -2.45
C GLU A 140 -0.15 -14.87 -1.37
N ALA A 141 -0.19 -15.28 -0.09
CA ALA A 141 0.47 -14.55 0.98
C ALA A 141 1.98 -14.80 0.93
N ALA A 142 2.79 -13.78 1.25
CA ALA A 142 4.23 -13.92 1.33
C ALA A 142 4.78 -13.36 2.65
N CYS A 143 5.86 -13.98 3.12
CA CYS A 143 6.65 -13.43 4.21
C CYS A 143 7.78 -12.59 3.62
N ILE A 144 7.69 -11.28 3.74
CA ILE A 144 8.67 -10.33 3.21
C ILE A 144 9.24 -9.57 4.40
N ASP A 145 10.55 -9.73 4.61
CA ASP A 145 11.30 -9.13 5.73
C ASP A 145 10.70 -9.38 7.12
N GLY A 146 10.08 -10.55 7.28
CA GLY A 146 9.50 -10.99 8.54
C GLY A 146 8.10 -10.43 8.81
N ILE A 147 7.46 -9.82 7.81
CA ILE A 147 6.08 -9.31 7.88
C ILE A 147 5.23 -10.03 6.84
N CYS A 148 4.00 -10.38 7.20
CA CYS A 148 3.07 -11.02 6.29
C CYS A 148 2.40 -10.00 5.38
N ARG A 149 2.66 -10.07 4.06
CA ARG A 149 2.10 -9.13 3.07
C ARG A 149 1.81 -9.80 1.73
N PHE A 150 1.12 -9.08 0.85
CA PHE A 150 0.99 -9.49 -0.53
C PHE A 150 2.34 -9.37 -1.25
N PRO A 151 2.67 -10.29 -2.18
CA PRO A 151 3.81 -10.12 -3.07
C PRO A 151 3.70 -8.79 -3.82
N GLU A 152 4.80 -8.07 -3.88
CA GLU A 152 4.88 -6.83 -4.66
C GLU A 152 4.60 -7.10 -6.12
N THR A 153 3.73 -6.26 -6.68
CA THR A 153 3.52 -6.13 -8.12
C THR A 153 3.66 -4.66 -8.50
N THR A 154 3.90 -4.41 -9.78
CA THR A 154 4.11 -3.05 -10.24
C THR A 154 2.80 -2.36 -10.59
N CYS A 155 2.58 -1.20 -9.98
CA CYS A 155 1.38 -0.38 -10.22
C CYS A 155 1.74 0.99 -10.83
N ASP A 156 3.03 1.23 -11.09
CA ASP A 156 3.55 2.50 -11.59
C ASP A 156 3.13 2.73 -13.07
N PRO A 157 2.34 3.78 -13.36
CA PRO A 157 1.95 4.11 -14.73
C PRO A 157 3.13 4.52 -15.63
N SER A 158 4.28 4.90 -15.07
CA SER A 158 5.44 5.43 -15.81
C SER A 158 6.00 4.43 -16.83
N GLY A 159 5.85 3.12 -16.58
CA GLY A 159 6.31 2.04 -17.45
C GLY A 159 5.33 1.61 -18.55
N VAL A 160 4.11 2.18 -18.59
CA VAL A 160 3.05 1.73 -19.52
C VAL A 160 3.17 2.41 -20.87
N VAL A 161 3.42 1.63 -21.93
CA VAL A 161 3.64 2.16 -23.30
C VAL A 161 2.74 1.57 -24.38
N CYS A 162 1.98 0.51 -24.09
CA CYS A 162 1.20 -0.18 -25.13
C CYS A 162 -0.14 0.46 -25.51
N GLY A 163 -0.47 1.62 -24.92
CA GLY A 163 -1.66 2.40 -25.25
C GLY A 163 -3.00 1.79 -24.81
N ALA A 164 -2.97 0.72 -24.01
CA ALA A 164 -4.18 0.20 -23.37
C ALA A 164 -4.77 1.25 -22.42
N PRO A 165 -6.11 1.38 -22.34
CA PRO A 165 -6.73 2.28 -21.37
C PRO A 165 -6.50 1.78 -19.94
N THR A 166 -6.26 2.70 -19.01
CA THR A 166 -6.14 2.39 -17.58
C THR A 166 -7.46 1.79 -17.07
N PRO A 167 -7.44 0.64 -16.37
CA PRO A 167 -8.65 0.05 -15.82
C PRO A 167 -9.16 0.88 -14.63
N SER A 168 -10.48 0.84 -14.40
CA SER A 168 -11.11 1.52 -13.25
C SER A 168 -11.08 0.59 -12.05
N CYS A 169 -10.29 0.94 -11.03
CA CYS A 169 -10.20 0.20 -9.77
C CYS A 169 -11.03 0.87 -8.66
N PRO A 170 -11.49 0.10 -7.65
CA PRO A 170 -12.09 0.68 -6.45
C PRO A 170 -11.07 1.51 -5.66
N SER A 171 -11.54 2.25 -4.64
CA SER A 171 -10.71 3.23 -3.91
C SER A 171 -9.55 2.63 -3.12
N ASP A 172 -9.60 1.33 -2.83
CA ASP A 172 -8.64 0.54 -2.06
C ASP A 172 -7.72 -0.32 -2.95
N ALA A 173 -7.79 -0.14 -4.28
CA ALA A 173 -7.00 -0.90 -5.23
C ALA A 173 -6.43 -0.01 -6.34
N LEU A 174 -5.30 -0.44 -6.90
CA LEU A 174 -4.63 0.21 -8.01
C LEU A 174 -4.56 -0.71 -9.23
N PRO A 175 -4.49 -0.13 -10.44
CA PRO A 175 -4.35 -0.90 -11.66
C PRO A 175 -2.97 -1.55 -11.72
N GLU A 176 -2.92 -2.86 -11.93
CA GLU A 176 -1.66 -3.59 -12.07
C GLU A 176 -1.06 -3.40 -13.47
N VAL A 177 0.25 -3.21 -13.51
CA VAL A 177 1.06 -3.21 -14.73
C VAL A 177 1.72 -4.58 -14.88
N GLN A 178 1.57 -5.19 -16.06
CA GLN A 178 2.26 -6.43 -16.41
C GLN A 178 3.07 -6.21 -17.69
N GLY A 179 4.40 -6.26 -17.55
CA GLY A 179 5.32 -5.92 -18.64
C GLY A 179 5.31 -4.41 -18.91
N GLN A 180 4.78 -3.98 -20.04
CA GLN A 180 4.65 -2.55 -20.40
C GLN A 180 3.20 -2.16 -20.69
N CYS A 181 2.26 -2.91 -20.12
CA CYS A 181 0.82 -2.78 -20.31
C CYS A 181 0.09 -2.89 -18.99
N TRP A 182 -1.11 -2.31 -18.93
CA TRP A 182 -2.08 -2.65 -17.91
C TRP A 182 -2.49 -4.12 -18.03
N SER A 183 -2.53 -4.85 -16.90
CA SER A 183 -3.00 -6.25 -16.87
C SER A 183 -4.54 -6.34 -16.92
N PHE A 184 -5.23 -5.20 -16.81
CA PHE A 184 -6.68 -5.07 -16.59
C PHE A 184 -7.17 -5.65 -15.26
N LYS A 185 -6.25 -5.95 -14.34
CA LYS A 185 -6.57 -6.35 -12.97
C LYS A 185 -6.36 -5.18 -12.02
N CYS A 186 -7.07 -5.24 -10.90
CA CYS A 186 -6.88 -4.36 -9.77
C CYS A 186 -6.23 -5.16 -8.65
N VAL A 187 -5.24 -4.58 -8.00
CA VAL A 187 -4.53 -5.18 -6.88
C VAL A 187 -4.65 -4.28 -5.66
N PRO A 188 -4.68 -4.82 -4.43
CA PRO A 188 -4.67 -4.01 -3.22
C PRO A 188 -3.52 -3.01 -3.24
N ILE A 189 -3.74 -1.80 -2.73
CA ILE A 189 -2.69 -0.77 -2.64
C ILE A 189 -1.43 -1.31 -1.93
N SER A 190 -1.59 -2.12 -0.89
CA SER A 190 -0.49 -2.73 -0.14
C SER A 190 0.31 -3.79 -0.90
N ALA A 191 -0.16 -4.22 -2.08
CA ALA A 191 0.56 -5.09 -3.00
C ALA A 191 1.34 -4.30 -4.06
N CYS A 192 1.14 -2.99 -4.17
CA CYS A 192 1.80 -2.17 -5.16
C CYS A 192 3.17 -1.71 -4.67
N ASP A 193 4.16 -1.76 -5.56
CA ASP A 193 5.48 -1.14 -5.39
C ASP A 193 5.45 0.39 -5.54
N TRP A 194 4.27 0.97 -5.77
CA TRP A 194 4.09 2.37 -6.11
C TRP A 194 2.70 2.86 -5.73
N VAL A 195 2.64 4.07 -5.17
CA VAL A 195 1.39 4.79 -4.90
C VAL A 195 1.40 6.21 -5.49
N PRO A 196 0.23 6.80 -5.79
CA PRO A 196 0.16 8.16 -6.30
C PRO A 196 0.74 9.21 -5.34
N ASP A 197 0.50 9.04 -4.04
CA ASP A 197 0.97 9.92 -2.99
C ASP A 197 0.93 9.23 -1.61
N CYS A 198 1.59 9.82 -0.61
CA CYS A 198 1.71 9.23 0.73
C CYS A 198 0.40 9.07 1.51
N SER A 199 -0.74 9.63 1.05
CA SER A 199 -2.04 9.40 1.73
C SER A 199 -2.57 7.98 1.58
N TYR A 200 -1.96 7.21 0.68
CA TYR A 200 -2.25 5.79 0.45
C TYR A 200 -1.56 4.86 1.45
N CYS A 201 -0.50 5.33 2.13
CA CYS A 201 0.21 4.53 3.12
C CYS A 201 -0.48 4.62 4.49
N ASN A 202 -0.49 3.53 5.24
CA ASN A 202 -1.02 3.51 6.60
C ASN A 202 0.02 4.06 7.58
N PRO A 203 -0.17 5.27 8.15
CA PRO A 203 0.83 5.89 9.02
C PRO A 203 1.05 5.16 10.36
N ALA A 204 0.23 4.16 10.69
CA ALA A 204 0.38 3.35 11.89
C ALA A 204 1.38 2.20 11.73
N SER A 205 1.60 1.71 10.51
CA SER A 205 2.40 0.51 10.22
C SER A 205 3.38 0.68 9.06
N GLU A 206 3.25 1.74 8.28
CA GLU A 206 4.02 1.99 7.07
C GLU A 206 4.64 3.39 7.11
N VAL A 207 5.77 3.52 6.44
CA VAL A 207 6.45 4.78 6.15
C VAL A 207 6.39 5.03 4.65
N CYS A 208 6.03 6.26 4.27
CA CYS A 208 6.05 6.63 2.86
C CYS A 208 7.48 6.97 2.44
N VAL A 209 8.02 6.21 1.50
CA VAL A 209 9.33 6.45 0.88
C VAL A 209 9.12 7.28 -0.38
N ILE A 210 9.75 8.45 -0.45
CA ILE A 210 9.63 9.39 -1.56
C ILE A 210 10.95 9.44 -2.31
N GLU A 211 11.02 8.79 -3.47
CA GLU A 211 12.21 8.82 -4.33
C GLU A 211 12.13 10.01 -5.29
N GLN A 212 13.12 10.90 -5.27
CA GLN A 212 13.17 12.05 -6.18
C GLN A 212 13.74 11.65 -7.54
N THR A 213 12.88 11.24 -8.46
CA THR A 213 13.29 10.86 -9.83
C THR A 213 13.30 12.05 -10.79
N GLU A 214 13.97 11.91 -11.94
CA GLU A 214 13.94 12.93 -13.02
C GLU A 214 12.52 13.20 -13.56
N PHE A 215 11.60 12.24 -13.40
CA PHE A 215 10.21 12.35 -13.85
C PHE A 215 9.25 12.86 -12.76
N GLY A 216 9.78 13.19 -11.58
CA GLY A 216 9.03 13.63 -10.41
C GLY A 216 9.16 12.66 -9.23
N PRO A 217 8.52 12.96 -8.09
CA PRO A 217 8.55 12.11 -6.92
C PRO A 217 7.81 10.79 -7.18
N ARG A 218 8.46 9.68 -6.87
CA ARG A 218 7.87 8.34 -6.80
C ARG A 218 7.60 8.04 -5.33
N HIS A 219 6.41 7.51 -5.01
CA HIS A 219 6.04 7.20 -3.64
C HIS A 219 5.85 5.69 -3.50
N ASP A 220 6.36 5.13 -2.41
CA ASP A 220 6.22 3.72 -2.05
C ASP A 220 5.84 3.60 -0.56
N CYS A 221 5.07 2.58 -0.22
CA CYS A 221 4.63 2.34 1.15
C CYS A 221 5.40 1.15 1.72
N GLU A 222 6.40 1.46 2.53
CA GLU A 222 7.26 0.43 3.12
C GLU A 222 6.86 0.16 4.57
N PRO A 223 6.87 -1.11 5.02
CA PRO A 223 6.64 -1.42 6.42
C PRO A 223 7.65 -0.71 7.32
N ILE A 224 7.19 -0.17 8.46
CA ILE A 224 8.07 0.46 9.44
C ILE A 224 9.01 -0.62 10.01
N PRO A 225 10.35 -0.47 9.86
CA PRO A 225 11.27 -1.44 10.43
C PRO A 225 11.08 -1.54 11.94
N TRP A 226 11.05 -2.77 12.47
CA TRP A 226 10.84 -3.00 13.91
C TRP A 226 11.88 -2.29 14.80
N GLU A 227 13.07 -1.96 14.28
CA GLU A 227 14.09 -1.21 15.01
C GLU A 227 13.70 0.25 15.27
N CYS A 228 12.69 0.79 14.56
CA CYS A 228 12.11 2.10 14.81
C CYS A 228 11.22 2.13 16.07
N GLY A 229 10.77 0.98 16.57
CA GLY A 229 9.81 0.89 17.67
C GLY A 229 8.48 1.56 17.37
N ASP A 230 7.80 2.08 18.39
CA ASP A 230 6.49 2.74 18.26
C ASP A 230 6.58 4.22 17.80
N GLY A 231 7.79 4.70 17.46
CA GLY A 231 8.02 6.07 17.02
C GLY A 231 7.76 6.26 15.53
N PRO A 232 7.59 7.52 15.04
CA PRO A 232 7.58 7.77 13.61
C PRO A 232 8.91 7.31 13.00
N ALA A 233 8.84 6.58 11.89
CA ALA A 233 10.03 6.21 11.13
C ALA A 233 10.78 7.47 10.66
N ASP A 234 12.06 7.54 10.97
CA ASP A 234 12.98 8.60 10.59
C ASP A 234 14.19 8.01 9.84
N CYS A 235 15.06 8.84 9.28
CA CYS A 235 16.26 8.36 8.58
C CYS A 235 17.23 7.62 9.51
N ALA A 236 17.17 7.83 10.83
CA ALA A 236 18.06 7.16 11.77
C ALA A 236 17.71 5.66 11.91
N CYS A 237 16.43 5.30 11.90
CA CYS A 237 15.99 3.92 12.02
C CYS A 237 15.59 3.28 10.67
N ALA A 238 15.00 4.05 9.76
CA ALA A 238 14.41 3.57 8.51
C ALA A 238 15.17 4.05 7.26
N GLY A 239 16.26 4.81 7.39
CA GLY A 239 17.04 5.30 6.23
C GLY A 239 17.65 4.21 5.35
N LYS A 240 17.65 2.96 5.80
CA LYS A 240 18.03 1.77 5.02
C LYS A 240 16.99 1.37 3.96
N LEU A 241 15.77 1.93 4.02
CA LEU A 241 14.76 1.81 2.96
C LEU A 241 15.10 2.66 1.73
N CYS A 242 15.95 3.68 1.88
CA CYS A 242 16.52 4.40 0.75
C CYS A 242 17.56 3.51 0.05
N GLU A 243 17.11 2.76 -0.96
CA GLU A 243 17.97 1.88 -1.74
C GLU A 243 18.66 2.60 -2.90
N ALA A 244 19.79 2.06 -3.36
CA ALA A 244 20.47 2.59 -4.53
C ALA A 244 19.55 2.51 -5.77
N PRO A 245 19.47 3.56 -6.60
CA PRO A 245 20.40 4.70 -6.65
C PRO A 245 20.02 5.89 -5.74
N PHE A 246 18.87 5.84 -5.05
CA PHE A 246 18.36 6.88 -4.16
C PHE A 246 18.79 6.63 -2.71
N ASP A 247 20.08 6.46 -2.47
CA ASP A 247 20.62 6.00 -1.16
C ASP A 247 20.84 7.13 -0.14
N THR A 248 20.50 8.37 -0.47
CA THR A 248 20.62 9.51 0.44
C THR A 248 19.27 9.82 1.09
N CYS A 249 19.14 9.46 2.37
CA CYS A 249 17.93 9.75 3.15
C CYS A 249 17.93 11.17 3.72
N SER A 250 16.80 11.87 3.57
CA SER A 250 16.47 13.11 4.25
C SER A 250 15.09 13.05 4.92
N GLU A 251 14.96 13.72 6.06
CA GLU A 251 13.71 13.73 6.84
C GLU A 251 12.64 14.57 6.15
N GLY A 252 11.47 13.97 5.90
CA GLY A 252 10.32 14.65 5.34
C GLY A 252 9.35 15.19 6.40
N GLN A 253 8.05 15.11 6.11
CA GLN A 253 7.01 15.20 7.13
C GLN A 253 7.05 13.94 8.04
N PRO A 254 6.46 13.99 9.25
CA PRO A 254 6.36 12.80 10.10
C PRO A 254 5.74 11.62 9.35
N GLY A 255 6.41 10.47 9.33
CA GLY A 255 5.98 9.27 8.59
C GLY A 255 6.38 9.27 7.10
N THR A 256 7.28 10.15 6.67
CA THR A 256 7.80 10.19 5.30
C THR A 256 9.32 10.27 5.28
N LEU A 257 9.95 9.51 4.40
CA LEU A 257 11.39 9.57 4.11
C LEU A 257 11.58 10.10 2.70
N GLN A 258 12.48 11.05 2.50
CA GLN A 258 12.86 11.51 1.17
C GLN A 258 14.20 10.88 0.78
N CYS A 259 14.19 10.09 -0.28
CA CYS A 259 15.34 9.39 -0.83
C CYS A 259 15.82 10.11 -2.10
N ASP A 260 16.99 10.72 -2.02
CA ASP A 260 17.60 11.49 -3.10
C ASP A 260 18.74 10.68 -3.76
N CYS A 261 18.95 10.89 -5.05
CA CYS A 261 20.10 10.35 -5.77
C CYS A 261 21.10 11.47 -6.12
N PRO A 262 22.21 11.63 -5.38
CA PRO A 262 23.17 12.70 -5.63
C PRO A 262 23.85 12.67 -7.00
N ASN A 263 23.82 11.53 -7.70
CA ASN A 263 24.52 11.29 -8.96
C ASN A 263 23.59 11.00 -10.15
N CYS A 264 22.26 11.16 -10.02
CA CYS A 264 21.29 10.87 -11.08
C CYS A 264 20.94 12.09 -11.94
N GLY A 265 21.86 13.06 -12.07
CA GLY A 265 21.67 14.29 -12.85
C GLY A 265 22.56 14.40 -14.08
#